data_AF-A0A078JY34-F1
#
_entry.id   AF-A0A078JY34-F1
#
_cell.length_a   1.000
_cell.length_b   1.000
_cell.length_c   1.000
_cell.angle_alpha   90.00
_cell.angle_beta   90.00
_cell.angle_gamma   90.00
#
_symmetry.space_group_name_H-M   'P 1'
#
loop_
_entity.id
_entity.type
_entity.pdbx_description
1 polymer ?
#
loop_
_entity_poly.entity_id
_entity_poly.type
_entity_poly.pdbx_seq_one_letter_code
_entity_poly.pdbx_strand_id
1 'polypeptide(L)'
;MLNDPNQAVREAAILCIEEMYMQGGNQFREELQRHHLPSYMVKDINSRLERIEPQQRSTDSRSSHHASVNEVKASSVNPKKSSPKAKTSTRENSLFGGDPDITEKPIEPINVYSEKELIREFEKIASTLVPEKDWSMRISAMRRVEGLVAGGATDYSCFRGLLKQLIGPLSTQLSDRRSTIVKQACHLLCLLSKELLGDFESCAEIFIPVLFKLVVITVLVIAESADNCIKTMLRNCKAARVLPRIAEAAKHDRNAVLRARCCEYALLTLEHWPDAPEIQRSVDLYEDLIRCCVADAMSEVRATARMCYRLFAKTWPDRSRRLFSSFDPVIQRLINEEEGGSHRRHASPSVRERHSQPSFSQTF
;
A
#
# COMPACT_ATOMS: atom_id res chain seq x y z
N MET A 1 -25.30 -11.09 6.17
CA MET A 1 -25.49 -9.81 6.88
C MET A 1 -26.98 -9.44 7.01
N LEU A 2 -27.78 -9.50 5.95
CA LEU A 2 -29.21 -9.18 6.07
C LEU A 2 -30.02 -10.16 6.97
N ASN A 3 -29.54 -11.39 7.16
CA ASN A 3 -30.09 -12.39 8.09
C ASN A 3 -29.26 -12.57 9.37
N ASP A 4 -28.40 -11.60 9.69
CA ASP A 4 -27.55 -11.68 10.89
C ASP A 4 -28.41 -11.67 12.16
N PRO A 5 -28.11 -12.46 13.22
CA PRO A 5 -28.88 -12.43 14.47
C PRO A 5 -28.82 -11.06 15.16
N ASN A 6 -27.76 -10.28 14.96
CA ASN A 6 -27.61 -8.94 15.51
C ASN A 6 -28.37 -7.90 14.67
N GLN A 7 -29.31 -7.19 15.30
CA GLN A 7 -30.11 -6.16 14.64
C GLN A 7 -29.26 -5.01 14.07
N ALA A 8 -28.19 -4.60 14.76
CA ALA A 8 -27.33 -3.51 14.30
C ALA A 8 -26.60 -3.88 12.98
N VAL A 9 -26.24 -5.16 12.82
CA VAL A 9 -25.60 -5.67 11.60
C VAL A 9 -26.59 -5.72 10.43
N ARG A 10 -27.85 -6.09 10.70
CA ARG A 10 -28.92 -6.04 9.68
C ARG A 10 -29.21 -4.61 9.23
N GLU A 11 -29.31 -3.66 10.17
CA GLU A 11 -29.53 -2.25 9.84
C GLU A 11 -28.36 -1.66 9.03
N ALA A 12 -27.12 -1.94 9.44
CA ALA A 12 -25.95 -1.51 8.69
C ALA A 12 -25.93 -2.08 7.26
N ALA A 13 -26.35 -3.35 7.09
CA ALA A 13 -26.45 -3.96 5.77
C ALA A 13 -27.53 -3.28 4.90
N ILE A 14 -28.64 -2.84 5.47
CA ILE A 14 -29.67 -2.11 4.71
C ILE A 14 -29.20 -0.71 4.36
N LEU A 15 -28.53 0.01 5.27
CA LEU A 15 -27.94 1.32 4.98
C LEU A 15 -26.94 1.26 3.82
N CYS A 16 -26.13 0.19 3.74
CA CYS A 16 -25.25 -0.01 2.59
C CYS A 16 -26.04 -0.20 1.27
N ILE A 17 -27.16 -0.92 1.30
CA ILE A 17 -28.01 -1.10 0.11
C ILE A 17 -28.66 0.21 -0.31
N GLU A 18 -29.09 1.05 0.63
CA GLU A 18 -29.64 2.37 0.38
C GLU A 18 -28.59 3.29 -0.27
N GLU A 19 -27.35 3.29 0.22
CA GLU A 19 -26.24 4.06 -0.35
C GLU A 19 -25.89 3.58 -1.77
N MET A 20 -25.82 2.27 -1.99
CA MET A 20 -25.60 1.70 -3.32
C MET A 20 -26.74 2.05 -4.29
N TYR A 21 -27.99 2.10 -3.83
CA TYR A 21 -29.12 2.54 -4.64
C TYR A 21 -29.08 4.04 -4.93
N MET A 22 -28.63 4.87 -3.99
CA MET A 22 -28.47 6.31 -4.17
C MET A 22 -27.51 6.63 -5.33
N GLN A 23 -26.46 5.83 -5.48
CA GLN A 23 -25.44 6.00 -6.51
C GLN A 23 -25.76 5.25 -7.83
N GLY A 24 -26.30 4.04 -7.74
CA GLY A 24 -26.55 3.15 -8.89
C GLY A 24 -27.98 3.20 -9.46
N GLY A 25 -28.92 3.80 -8.74
CA GLY A 25 -30.33 3.93 -9.14
C GLY A 25 -30.96 2.60 -9.58
N ASN A 26 -31.74 2.66 -10.65
CA ASN A 26 -32.48 1.48 -11.13
C ASN A 26 -31.58 0.33 -11.61
N GLN A 27 -30.35 0.60 -12.05
CA GLN A 27 -29.41 -0.46 -12.44
C GLN A 27 -29.03 -1.34 -11.23
N PHE A 28 -28.81 -0.71 -10.07
CA PHE A 28 -28.56 -1.44 -8.83
C PHE A 28 -29.80 -2.22 -8.38
N ARG A 29 -31.01 -1.67 -8.56
CA ARG A 29 -32.26 -2.36 -8.21
C ARG A 29 -32.47 -3.64 -9.01
N GLU A 30 -32.15 -3.64 -10.30
CA GLU A 30 -32.19 -4.83 -11.15
C GLU A 30 -31.17 -5.89 -10.72
N GLU A 31 -29.95 -5.47 -10.39
CA GLU A 31 -28.90 -6.38 -9.92
C GLU A 31 -29.28 -7.01 -8.56
N LEU A 32 -29.86 -6.21 -7.65
CA LEU A 32 -30.34 -6.70 -6.35
C LEU A 32 -31.40 -7.81 -6.50
N GLN A 33 -32.28 -7.70 -7.51
CA GLN A 33 -33.29 -8.73 -7.79
C GLN A 33 -32.68 -10.05 -8.29
N ARG A 34 -31.50 -10.02 -8.92
CA ARG A 34 -30.80 -11.23 -9.39
C ARG A 34 -30.22 -12.08 -8.26
N HIS A 35 -30.11 -11.54 -7.05
CA HIS A 35 -29.55 -12.23 -5.89
C HIS A 35 -30.56 -13.12 -5.11
N HIS A 36 -31.77 -13.35 -5.64
CA HIS A 36 -32.74 -14.33 -5.12
C HIS A 36 -33.03 -14.22 -3.61
N LEU A 37 -33.17 -12.99 -3.10
CA LEU A 37 -33.49 -12.76 -1.69
C LEU A 37 -34.92 -13.22 -1.34
N PRO A 38 -35.16 -13.68 -0.10
CA PRO A 38 -36.50 -14.02 0.38
C PRO A 38 -37.52 -12.89 0.17
N SER A 39 -38.75 -13.23 -0.24
CA SER A 39 -39.77 -12.25 -0.64
C SER A 39 -40.07 -11.18 0.41
N TYR A 40 -40.04 -11.53 1.70
CA TYR A 40 -40.27 -10.58 2.79
C TYR A 40 -39.17 -9.52 2.89
N MET A 41 -37.92 -9.90 2.65
CA MET A 41 -36.76 -8.99 2.68
C MET A 41 -36.75 -8.07 1.47
N VAL A 42 -37.08 -8.62 0.30
CA VAL A 42 -37.20 -7.84 -0.93
C VAL A 42 -38.28 -6.76 -0.78
N LYS A 43 -39.42 -7.09 -0.15
CA LYS A 43 -40.48 -6.11 0.13
C LYS A 43 -40.01 -5.00 1.07
N ASP A 44 -39.36 -5.36 2.17
CA ASP A 44 -38.83 -4.41 3.16
C ASP A 44 -37.79 -3.47 2.52
N ILE A 45 -36.81 -4.03 1.80
CA ILE A 45 -35.78 -3.25 1.10
C ILE A 45 -36.42 -2.32 0.06
N ASN A 46 -37.32 -2.81 -0.81
CA ASN A 46 -37.95 -1.97 -1.82
C ASN A 46 -38.75 -0.81 -1.20
N SER A 47 -39.44 -1.05 -0.08
CA SER A 47 -40.20 0.01 0.62
C SER A 47 -39.31 1.13 1.16
N ARG A 48 -38.04 0.80 1.49
CA ARG A 48 -37.03 1.76 1.93
C ARG A 48 -36.41 2.49 0.75
N LEU A 49 -36.09 1.77 -0.34
CA LEU A 49 -35.54 2.36 -1.56
C LEU A 49 -36.50 3.33 -2.26
N GLU A 50 -37.82 3.10 -2.19
CA GLU A 50 -38.84 4.01 -2.74
C GLU A 50 -38.84 5.41 -2.09
N ARG A 51 -38.22 5.56 -0.92
CA ARG A 51 -38.09 6.84 -0.21
C ARG A 51 -36.84 7.63 -0.62
N ILE A 52 -36.02 7.08 -1.51
CA ILE A 52 -34.73 7.65 -1.93
C ILE A 52 -34.84 8.08 -3.39
N GLU A 53 -34.54 9.35 -3.67
CA GLU A 53 -34.34 9.84 -5.03
C GLU A 53 -32.88 9.59 -5.46
N PRO A 54 -32.61 8.71 -6.44
CA PRO A 54 -31.24 8.39 -6.84
C PRO A 54 -30.58 9.55 -7.61
N GLN A 55 -29.30 9.80 -7.36
CA GLN A 55 -28.52 10.78 -8.10
C GLN A 55 -28.16 10.22 -9.49
N GLN A 56 -29.02 10.45 -10.50
CA GLN A 56 -28.68 10.10 -11.88
C GLN A 56 -27.48 10.95 -12.36
N ARG A 57 -26.28 10.34 -12.45
CA ARG A 57 -25.18 10.89 -13.25
C ARG A 57 -25.56 10.73 -14.72
N SER A 58 -26.08 11.79 -15.32
CA SER A 58 -26.27 11.92 -16.76
C SER A 58 -24.92 11.90 -17.48
N THR A 59 -24.53 10.75 -17.98
CA THR A 59 -23.47 10.64 -19.00
C THR A 59 -24.07 11.02 -20.34
N ASP A 60 -24.12 12.32 -20.65
CA ASP A 60 -24.07 12.80 -22.04
C ASP A 60 -23.84 14.32 -22.12
N SER A 61 -22.76 14.71 -22.82
CA SER A 61 -22.56 15.96 -23.60
C SER A 61 -21.19 16.67 -23.43
N ARG A 62 -20.19 16.20 -24.19
CA ARG A 62 -19.28 17.04 -25.00
C ARG A 62 -19.20 16.31 -26.34
N SER A 63 -19.54 16.82 -27.52
CA SER A 63 -19.69 18.20 -28.01
C SER A 63 -20.24 18.10 -29.44
N SER A 64 -21.16 18.99 -29.86
CA SER A 64 -20.98 19.85 -31.05
C SER A 64 -22.28 20.57 -31.42
N HIS A 65 -22.16 21.90 -31.57
CA HIS A 65 -22.98 22.68 -32.47
C HIS A 65 -22.88 22.12 -33.90
N HIS A 66 -24.00 21.88 -34.58
CA HIS A 66 -24.42 22.54 -35.83
C HIS A 66 -25.55 21.76 -36.50
N ALA A 67 -26.55 22.51 -36.96
CA ALA A 67 -27.75 22.03 -37.61
C ALA A 67 -27.50 21.59 -39.06
N SER A 68 -28.26 20.54 -39.44
CA SER A 68 -28.92 20.26 -40.72
C SER A 68 -28.20 20.55 -42.06
N VAL A 69 -28.18 19.54 -42.95
CA VAL A 69 -28.88 19.54 -44.28
C VAL A 69 -28.36 18.39 -45.19
N ASN A 70 -29.31 17.60 -45.70
CA ASN A 70 -29.44 16.88 -46.99
C ASN A 70 -28.45 15.79 -47.51
N GLU A 71 -29.06 14.61 -47.70
CA GLU A 71 -29.27 13.87 -48.96
C GLU A 71 -28.18 13.03 -49.69
N VAL A 72 -28.59 11.76 -49.92
CA VAL A 72 -28.36 10.78 -51.00
C VAL A 72 -26.98 10.18 -51.35
N LYS A 73 -26.99 8.84 -51.25
CA LYS A 73 -26.72 7.82 -52.30
C LYS A 73 -25.44 6.96 -52.17
N ALA A 74 -25.68 5.68 -52.44
CA ALA A 74 -24.81 4.53 -52.32
C ALA A 74 -23.64 4.50 -53.33
N SER A 75 -22.57 3.79 -52.96
CA SER A 75 -21.93 2.80 -53.84
C SER A 75 -20.91 1.94 -53.08
N SER A 76 -20.98 0.64 -53.34
CA SER A 76 -20.05 -0.39 -52.91
C SER A 76 -18.70 -0.28 -53.59
N VAL A 77 -17.58 -0.54 -52.89
CA VAL A 77 -16.46 -1.37 -53.36
C VAL A 77 -15.67 -1.85 -52.13
N ASN A 78 -15.57 -3.18 -51.98
CA ASN A 78 -14.45 -3.84 -51.28
C ASN A 78 -13.59 -4.47 -52.39
N PRO A 79 -12.25 -4.47 -52.32
CA PRO A 79 -11.63 -5.73 -51.89
C PRO A 79 -10.25 -5.64 -51.19
N LYS A 80 -10.04 -6.66 -50.34
CA LYS A 80 -8.79 -7.41 -50.06
C LYS A 80 -7.79 -6.90 -49.00
N LYS A 81 -7.70 -7.76 -47.98
CA LYS A 81 -6.49 -8.33 -47.32
C LYS A 81 -5.54 -7.38 -46.59
N SER A 82 -5.65 -7.37 -45.26
CA SER A 82 -4.58 -7.85 -44.36
C SER A 82 -5.04 -7.84 -42.90
N SER A 83 -4.86 -8.96 -42.21
CA SER A 83 -4.80 -9.07 -40.74
C SER A 83 -3.59 -9.97 -40.43
N PRO A 84 -3.08 -10.10 -39.18
CA PRO A 84 -3.39 -9.39 -37.94
C PRO A 84 -2.11 -8.88 -37.21
N LYS A 85 -2.25 -8.08 -36.15
CA LYS A 85 -1.30 -8.18 -35.03
C LYS A 85 -1.99 -7.84 -33.70
N ALA A 86 -2.34 -8.90 -32.98
CA ALA A 86 -2.78 -8.84 -31.60
C ALA A 86 -1.57 -8.72 -30.66
N LYS A 87 -1.73 -7.82 -29.68
CA LYS A 87 -1.30 -7.83 -28.26
C LYS A 87 -0.07 -8.67 -27.88
N THR A 88 0.79 -8.08 -27.04
CA THR A 88 0.91 -8.45 -25.61
C THR A 88 1.71 -7.35 -24.89
N SER A 89 1.01 -6.48 -24.14
CA SER A 89 1.64 -5.66 -23.11
C SER A 89 1.66 -6.48 -21.83
N THR A 90 2.82 -6.47 -21.19
CA THR A 90 3.17 -7.17 -19.96
C THR A 90 2.17 -6.85 -18.86
N ARG A 91 1.45 -7.87 -18.40
CA ARG A 91 0.52 -7.81 -17.29
C ARG A 91 1.29 -8.22 -16.05
N GLU A 92 1.83 -7.25 -15.32
CA GLU A 92 2.32 -7.49 -13.96
C GLU A 92 1.12 -7.53 -13.02
N ASN A 93 0.91 -8.69 -12.42
CA ASN A 93 -0.05 -8.91 -11.36
C ASN A 93 0.44 -8.23 -10.09
N SER A 94 -0.15 -7.09 -9.72
CA SER A 94 -0.12 -6.61 -8.35
C SER A 94 -1.53 -6.74 -7.76
N LEU A 95 -1.73 -7.81 -7.00
CA LEU A 95 -2.88 -7.96 -6.11
C LEU A 95 -2.61 -7.09 -4.88
N PHE A 96 -2.97 -5.81 -4.95
CA PHE A 96 -3.25 -5.00 -3.77
C PHE A 96 -4.42 -4.09 -4.12
N GLY A 97 -5.62 -4.54 -3.73
CA GLY A 97 -6.84 -3.74 -3.80
C GLY A 97 -6.80 -2.70 -2.70
N GLY A 98 -6.24 -1.53 -3.02
CA GLY A 98 -6.48 -0.28 -2.31
C GLY A 98 -7.49 0.52 -3.11
N ASP A 99 -8.59 0.89 -2.47
CA ASP A 99 -9.63 1.77 -3.01
C ASP A 99 -9.02 3.10 -3.52
N PRO A 100 -9.13 3.45 -4.81
CA PRO A 100 -8.59 4.69 -5.35
C PRO A 100 -9.61 5.81 -5.12
N ASP A 101 -9.88 6.17 -3.86
CA ASP A 101 -10.72 7.34 -3.55
C ASP A 101 -9.98 8.37 -2.70
N ILE A 102 -8.85 8.81 -3.25
CA ILE A 102 -8.56 10.22 -3.44
C ILE A 102 -8.06 10.28 -4.89
N THR A 103 -8.86 10.82 -5.80
CA THR A 103 -8.32 11.30 -7.06
C THR A 103 -7.18 12.26 -6.70
N GLU A 104 -5.93 11.80 -6.87
CA GLU A 104 -4.73 12.63 -6.78
C GLU A 104 -4.91 13.71 -7.84
N LYS A 105 -5.55 14.82 -7.45
CA LYS A 105 -5.46 16.05 -8.22
C LYS A 105 -3.95 16.31 -8.36
N PRO A 106 -3.45 16.53 -9.58
CA PRO A 106 -2.06 16.88 -9.78
C PRO A 106 -1.69 18.01 -8.82
N ILE A 107 -0.60 17.83 -8.08
CA ILE A 107 -0.11 18.83 -7.14
C ILE A 107 0.26 20.05 -7.98
N GLU A 108 -0.47 21.16 -7.78
CA GLU A 108 -0.16 22.42 -8.46
C GLU A 108 1.12 23.02 -7.87
N PRO A 109 2.18 23.24 -8.67
CA PRO A 109 3.42 23.85 -8.19
C PRO A 109 3.20 25.25 -7.64
N ILE A 110 3.80 25.55 -6.50
CA ILE A 110 3.78 26.85 -5.84
C ILE A 110 5.21 27.39 -5.85
N ASN A 111 5.45 28.32 -6.76
CA ASN A 111 6.75 28.96 -6.88
C ASN A 111 6.90 30.06 -5.81
N VAL A 112 8.07 30.08 -5.19
CA VAL A 112 8.54 31.19 -4.33
C VAL A 112 9.77 31.80 -4.97
N TYR A 113 9.95 33.11 -4.82
CA TYR A 113 10.99 33.86 -5.52
C TYR A 113 12.09 34.36 -4.58
N SER A 114 12.03 34.02 -3.29
CA SER A 114 13.07 34.32 -2.33
C SER A 114 13.04 33.40 -1.12
N GLU A 115 14.19 33.25 -0.47
CA GLU A 115 14.31 32.50 0.79
C GLU A 115 13.40 33.08 1.88
N LYS A 116 13.28 34.42 1.94
CA LYS A 116 12.41 35.13 2.88
C LYS A 116 10.94 34.80 2.69
N GLU A 117 10.50 34.64 1.45
CA GLU A 117 9.13 34.22 1.13
C GLU A 117 8.88 32.77 1.57
N LEU A 118 9.83 31.87 1.29
CA LEU A 118 9.74 30.47 1.71
C LEU A 118 9.64 30.32 3.23
N ILE A 119 10.47 31.06 3.98
CA ILE A 119 10.44 31.06 5.45
C ILE A 119 9.06 31.48 5.96
N ARG A 120 8.49 32.57 5.44
CA ARG A 120 7.14 33.04 5.85
C ARG A 120 6.05 32.03 5.51
N GLU A 121 6.15 31.36 4.36
CA GLU A 121 5.21 30.29 4.00
C GLU A 121 5.26 29.16 5.01
N PHE A 122 6.46 28.69 5.39
CA PHE A 122 6.61 27.63 6.40
C PHE A 122 6.16 28.07 7.80
N GLU A 123 6.42 29.30 8.22
CA GLU A 123 5.91 29.86 9.49
C GLU A 123 4.38 29.87 9.52
N LYS A 124 3.76 30.32 8.42
CA LYS A 124 2.30 30.33 8.27
C LYS A 124 1.73 28.91 8.31
N ILE A 125 2.35 27.97 7.60
CA ILE A 125 1.97 26.56 7.61
C ILE A 125 2.06 26.00 9.04
N ALA A 126 3.19 26.18 9.72
CA ALA A 126 3.40 25.70 11.08
C ALA A 126 2.35 26.27 12.05
N SER A 127 2.02 27.56 11.95
CA SER A 127 0.98 28.21 12.78
C SER A 127 -0.44 27.71 12.48
N THR A 128 -0.67 27.12 11.30
CA THR A 128 -1.96 26.56 10.89
C THR A 128 -2.12 25.12 11.37
N LEU A 129 -1.02 24.36 11.45
CA LEU A 129 -1.02 22.94 11.82
C LEU A 129 -1.15 22.72 13.35
N VAL A 130 -2.15 23.35 13.97
CA VAL A 130 -2.50 23.21 15.39
C VAL A 130 -3.96 22.77 15.57
N PRO A 131 -4.30 21.98 16.60
CA PRO A 131 -5.62 21.34 16.71
C PRO A 131 -6.82 22.29 16.72
N GLU A 132 -6.60 23.54 17.14
CA GLU A 132 -7.62 24.60 17.24
C GLU A 132 -8.05 25.13 15.85
N LYS A 133 -7.21 24.94 14.82
CA LYS A 133 -7.54 25.36 13.46
C LYS A 133 -8.43 24.33 12.77
N ASP A 134 -9.29 24.85 11.91
CA ASP A 134 -10.22 24.02 11.13
C ASP A 134 -9.46 22.92 10.36
N TRP A 135 -10.02 21.72 10.38
CA TRP A 135 -9.39 20.53 9.80
C TRP A 135 -9.12 20.69 8.30
N SER A 136 -9.98 21.39 7.57
CA SER A 136 -9.82 21.62 6.12
C SER A 136 -8.70 22.60 5.83
N MET A 137 -8.50 23.60 6.70
CA MET A 137 -7.36 24.53 6.63
C MET A 137 -6.03 23.80 6.89
N ARG A 138 -6.02 22.85 7.84
CA ARG A 138 -4.83 22.03 8.12
C ARG A 138 -4.46 21.11 6.95
N ILE A 139 -5.45 20.48 6.33
CA ILE A 139 -5.23 19.69 5.10
C ILE A 139 -4.67 20.58 3.98
N SER A 140 -5.26 21.77 3.79
CA SER A 140 -4.80 22.73 2.79
C SER A 140 -3.37 23.21 3.05
N ALA A 141 -2.98 23.39 4.32
CA ALA A 141 -1.62 23.75 4.71
C ALA A 141 -0.61 22.62 4.41
N MET A 142 -0.98 21.34 4.63
CA MET A 142 -0.13 20.21 4.25
C MET A 142 0.03 20.11 2.72
N ARG A 143 -1.05 20.24 1.96
CA ARG A 143 -1.00 20.30 0.48
C ARG A 143 -0.20 21.48 -0.05
N ARG A 144 -0.16 22.59 0.71
CA ARG A 144 0.67 23.74 0.36
C ARG A 144 2.17 23.41 0.47
N VAL A 145 2.58 22.57 1.43
CA VAL A 145 3.97 22.05 1.46
C VAL A 145 4.27 21.24 0.21
N GLU A 146 3.33 20.38 -0.23
CA GLU A 146 3.48 19.58 -1.46
C GLU A 146 3.66 20.47 -2.69
N GLY A 147 2.82 21.51 -2.83
CA GLY A 147 2.94 22.47 -3.92
C GLY A 147 4.25 23.27 -3.87
N LEU A 148 4.72 23.66 -2.69
CA LEU A 148 6.03 24.33 -2.53
C LEU A 148 7.18 23.42 -2.97
N VAL A 149 7.16 22.14 -2.58
CA VAL A 149 8.16 21.16 -3.03
C VAL A 149 8.10 21.00 -4.55
N ALA A 150 6.91 20.83 -5.13
CA ALA A 150 6.72 20.75 -6.58
C ALA A 150 7.15 22.04 -7.32
N GLY A 151 7.13 23.19 -6.64
CA GLY A 151 7.61 24.48 -7.15
C GLY A 151 9.10 24.75 -6.92
N GLY A 152 9.89 23.75 -6.54
CA GLY A 152 11.34 23.86 -6.37
C GLY A 152 11.80 24.40 -5.01
N ALA A 153 10.95 24.37 -3.98
CA ALA A 153 11.34 24.84 -2.64
C ALA A 153 12.54 24.07 -2.06
N THR A 154 12.78 22.83 -2.50
CA THR A 154 13.90 22.00 -2.04
C THR A 154 15.26 22.50 -2.47
N ASP A 155 15.33 23.36 -3.49
CA ASP A 155 16.58 23.96 -3.99
C ASP A 155 17.10 25.07 -3.06
N TYR A 156 16.26 25.58 -2.15
CA TYR A 156 16.63 26.59 -1.19
C TYR A 156 17.40 25.97 -0.01
N SER A 157 18.58 26.54 0.31
CA SER A 157 19.45 26.04 1.38
C SER A 157 18.78 25.97 2.76
N CYS A 158 17.81 26.86 3.04
CA CYS A 158 17.07 26.88 4.31
C CYS A 158 15.99 25.80 4.42
N PHE A 159 15.60 25.15 3.33
CA PHE A 159 14.47 24.22 3.27
C PHE A 159 14.60 23.10 4.31
N ARG A 160 15.79 22.52 4.45
CA ARG A 160 16.04 21.46 5.45
C ARG A 160 15.82 21.93 6.88
N GLY A 161 16.19 23.18 7.18
CA GLY A 161 15.94 23.81 8.47
C GLY A 161 14.45 24.02 8.72
N LEU A 162 13.72 24.51 7.71
CA LEU A 162 12.28 24.72 7.75
C LEU A 162 11.51 23.40 7.91
N LEU A 163 11.92 22.35 7.21
CA LEU A 163 11.32 21.03 7.34
C LEU A 163 11.43 20.47 8.76
N LYS A 164 12.57 20.67 9.43
CA LYS A 164 12.72 20.28 10.85
C LYS A 164 11.74 21.00 11.78
N GLN A 165 11.38 22.24 11.47
CA GLN A 165 10.38 22.99 12.25
C GLN A 165 8.98 22.37 12.13
N LEU A 166 8.68 21.67 11.02
CA LEU A 166 7.41 20.99 10.82
C LEU A 166 7.29 19.63 11.53
N ILE A 167 8.35 19.11 12.16
CA ILE A 167 8.31 17.81 12.85
C ILE A 167 7.22 17.78 13.93
N GLY A 168 7.19 18.78 14.81
CA GLY A 168 6.17 18.90 15.86
C GLY A 168 4.76 19.05 15.28
N PRO A 169 4.52 20.06 14.42
CA PRO A 169 3.22 20.27 13.78
C PRO A 169 2.68 19.06 13.01
N LEU A 170 3.52 18.34 12.25
CA LEU A 170 3.13 17.12 11.53
C LEU A 170 2.87 15.94 12.48
N SER A 171 3.64 15.80 13.56
CA SER A 171 3.38 14.78 14.59
C SER A 171 2.01 14.98 15.25
N THR A 172 1.58 16.23 15.43
CA THR A 172 0.21 16.57 15.87
C THR A 172 -0.83 16.11 14.85
N GLN A 173 -0.58 16.29 13.55
CA GLN A 173 -1.52 15.85 12.50
C GLN A 173 -1.65 14.32 12.45
N LEU A 174 -0.53 13.60 12.62
CA LEU A 174 -0.52 12.14 12.71
C LEU A 174 -1.33 11.61 13.89
N SER A 175 -1.51 12.41 14.94
CA SER A 175 -2.26 12.04 16.15
C SER A 175 -3.74 12.48 16.11
N ASP A 176 -4.22 13.03 14.98
CA ASP A 176 -5.61 13.48 14.85
C ASP A 176 -6.60 12.30 14.81
N ARG A 177 -7.82 12.53 15.30
CA ARG A 177 -8.89 11.51 15.30
C ARG A 177 -9.53 11.34 13.92
N ARG A 178 -9.42 12.34 13.05
CA ARG A 178 -10.00 12.31 11.71
C ARG A 178 -9.03 11.62 10.76
N SER A 179 -9.44 10.49 10.20
CA SER A 179 -8.65 9.72 9.23
C SER A 179 -8.20 10.56 8.05
N THR A 180 -9.01 11.52 7.58
CA THR A 180 -8.64 12.42 6.47
C THR A 180 -7.40 13.26 6.75
N ILE A 181 -7.22 13.75 7.98
CA ILE A 181 -6.02 14.50 8.37
C ILE A 181 -4.82 13.56 8.43
N VAL A 182 -4.96 12.42 9.09
CA VAL A 182 -3.87 11.45 9.23
C VAL A 182 -3.42 10.92 7.87
N LYS A 183 -4.36 10.63 6.96
CA LYS A 183 -4.09 10.25 5.56
C LYS A 183 -3.26 11.32 4.84
N GLN A 184 -3.66 12.59 4.93
CA GLN A 184 -2.92 13.68 4.28
C GLN A 184 -1.52 13.85 4.89
N ALA A 185 -1.37 13.74 6.22
CA ALA A 185 -0.07 13.80 6.88
C ALA A 185 0.85 12.66 6.41
N CYS A 186 0.35 11.43 6.38
CA CYS A 186 1.09 10.28 5.83
C CYS A 186 1.46 10.49 4.35
N HIS A 187 0.55 11.02 3.54
CA HIS A 187 0.81 11.31 2.13
C HIS A 187 1.94 12.34 1.96
N LEU A 188 1.90 13.44 2.71
CA LEU A 188 2.96 14.45 2.69
C LEU A 188 4.31 13.85 3.10
N LEU A 189 4.37 13.01 4.15
CA LEU A 189 5.61 12.33 4.55
C LEU A 189 6.12 11.37 3.47
N CYS A 190 5.23 10.66 2.77
CA CYS A 190 5.60 9.83 1.62
C CYS A 190 6.22 10.67 0.51
N LEU A 191 5.58 11.78 0.14
CA LEU A 191 6.08 12.70 -0.88
C LEU A 191 7.46 13.22 -0.50
N LEU A 192 7.61 13.78 0.70
CA LEU A 192 8.87 14.32 1.19
C LEU A 192 9.98 13.27 1.17
N SER A 193 9.69 12.01 1.55
CA SER A 193 10.69 10.94 1.53
C SER A 193 11.17 10.60 0.11
N LYS A 194 10.29 10.66 -0.89
CA LYS A 194 10.61 10.39 -2.30
C LYS A 194 11.41 11.53 -2.92
N GLU A 195 11.05 12.77 -2.62
CA GLU A 195 11.70 13.95 -3.18
C GLU A 195 13.08 14.21 -2.57
N LEU A 196 13.23 14.00 -1.26
CA LEU A 196 14.44 14.37 -0.52
C LEU A 196 15.41 13.20 -0.30
N LEU A 197 14.95 11.96 -0.45
CA LEU A 197 15.77 10.75 -0.30
C LEU A 197 16.59 10.77 1.00
N GLY A 198 17.93 10.73 0.89
CA GLY A 198 18.85 10.75 2.03
C GLY A 198 18.71 11.99 2.93
N ASP A 199 18.30 13.13 2.39
CA ASP A 199 18.12 14.35 3.17
C ASP A 199 16.93 14.27 4.15
N PHE A 200 16.01 13.34 3.92
CA PHE A 200 14.86 13.09 4.80
C PHE A 200 15.12 12.05 5.88
N GLU A 201 16.27 11.37 5.89
CA GLU A 201 16.56 10.27 6.84
C GLU A 201 16.38 10.69 8.29
N SER A 202 16.88 11.87 8.68
CA SER A 202 16.72 12.37 10.06
C SER A 202 15.26 12.60 10.46
N CYS A 203 14.40 12.98 9.52
CA CYS A 203 12.96 13.11 9.76
C CYS A 203 12.30 11.73 9.82
N ALA A 204 12.64 10.82 8.90
CA ALA A 204 12.12 9.46 8.87
C ALA A 204 12.39 8.71 10.19
N GLU A 205 13.59 8.85 10.76
CA GLU A 205 13.96 8.26 12.05
C GLU A 205 13.11 8.76 13.22
N ILE A 206 12.58 9.98 13.13
CA ILE A 206 11.68 10.57 14.13
C ILE A 206 10.24 10.12 13.90
N PHE A 207 9.77 10.13 12.64
CA PHE A 207 8.37 9.83 12.31
C PHE A 207 8.04 8.34 12.36
N ILE A 208 8.93 7.44 11.96
CA ILE A 208 8.64 5.99 11.94
C ILE A 208 8.19 5.49 13.33
N PRO A 209 8.89 5.80 14.45
CA PRO A 209 8.41 5.42 15.78
C PRO A 209 7.05 6.03 16.17
N VAL A 210 6.72 7.23 15.67
CA VAL A 210 5.39 7.85 15.88
C VAL A 210 4.32 7.02 15.16
N LEU A 211 4.60 6.61 13.93
CA LEU A 211 3.68 5.83 13.09
C LEU A 211 3.43 4.41 13.60
N PHE A 212 4.32 3.82 14.41
CA PHE A 212 4.07 2.51 15.03
C PHE A 212 2.76 2.46 15.82
N LYS A 213 2.43 3.56 16.51
CA LYS A 213 1.17 3.67 17.25
C LYS A 213 -0.05 3.66 16.32
N LEU A 214 0.10 4.17 15.10
CA LEU A 214 -0.98 4.25 14.10
C LEU A 214 -1.18 2.92 13.38
N VAL A 215 -0.11 2.17 13.14
CA VAL A 215 -0.16 0.85 12.48
C VAL A 215 -1.04 -0.16 13.23
N VAL A 216 -1.21 0.01 14.55
CA VAL A 216 -1.99 -0.90 15.40
C VAL A 216 -3.38 -0.41 15.77
N ILE A 217 -3.81 0.75 15.27
CA ILE A 217 -5.17 1.23 15.59
C ILE A 217 -6.21 0.49 14.76
N THR A 218 -7.43 0.40 15.29
CA THR A 218 -8.53 -0.36 14.68
C THR A 218 -9.14 0.33 13.46
N VAL A 219 -8.87 1.62 13.25
CA VAL A 219 -9.31 2.36 12.07
C VAL A 219 -8.41 1.97 10.89
N LEU A 220 -8.86 0.98 10.12
CA LEU A 220 -8.09 0.33 9.05
C LEU A 220 -7.42 1.34 8.11
N VAL A 221 -8.16 2.34 7.64
CA VAL A 221 -7.64 3.35 6.71
C VAL A 221 -6.45 4.14 7.28
N ILE A 222 -6.40 4.37 8.60
CA ILE A 222 -5.27 5.02 9.25
C ILE A 222 -4.10 4.04 9.38
N ALA A 223 -4.38 2.80 9.82
CA ALA A 223 -3.36 1.77 9.98
C ALA A 223 -2.63 1.47 8.66
N GLU A 224 -3.38 1.31 7.55
CA GLU A 224 -2.82 1.10 6.21
C GLU A 224 -2.04 2.32 5.71
N SER A 225 -2.54 3.53 5.97
CA SER A 225 -1.83 4.76 5.58
C SER A 225 -0.51 4.91 6.32
N ALA A 226 -0.47 4.57 7.61
CA ALA A 226 0.74 4.58 8.41
C ALA A 226 1.73 3.49 7.97
N ASP A 227 1.25 2.28 7.71
CA ASP A 227 2.06 1.17 7.20
C ASP A 227 2.71 1.53 5.85
N ASN A 228 1.91 2.02 4.90
CA ASN A 228 2.42 2.47 3.61
C ASN A 228 3.41 3.62 3.75
N CYS A 229 3.18 4.53 4.69
CA CYS A 229 4.09 5.64 4.97
C CYS A 229 5.46 5.16 5.48
N ILE A 230 5.47 4.25 6.47
CA ILE A 230 6.72 3.64 6.96
C ILE A 230 7.44 2.91 5.82
N LYS A 231 6.72 2.05 5.08
CA LYS A 231 7.31 1.30 3.95
C LYS A 231 7.87 2.22 2.88
N THR A 232 7.21 3.34 2.59
CA THR A 232 7.70 4.32 1.62
C THR A 232 8.98 5.01 2.12
N MET A 233 9.01 5.46 3.38
CA MET A 233 10.23 6.05 3.95
C MET A 233 11.39 5.06 3.95
N LEU A 234 11.16 3.81 4.36
CA LEU A 234 12.18 2.75 4.37
C LEU A 234 12.61 2.28 2.96
N ARG A 235 11.94 2.69 1.88
CA ARG A 235 12.44 2.45 0.52
C ARG A 235 13.32 3.59 0.01
N ASN A 236 13.04 4.82 0.45
CA ASN A 236 13.69 6.02 -0.09
C ASN A 236 14.79 6.60 0.81
N CYS A 237 14.74 6.33 2.12
CA CYS A 237 15.62 6.94 3.12
C CYS A 237 16.29 5.83 3.95
N LYS A 238 17.63 5.73 3.97
CA LYS A 238 18.38 4.73 4.74
C LYS A 238 18.44 5.08 6.22
N ALA A 239 17.27 5.19 6.85
CA ALA A 239 17.03 5.56 8.25
C ALA A 239 17.50 4.49 9.25
N ALA A 240 18.75 4.02 9.14
CA ALA A 240 19.25 2.85 9.83
C ALA A 240 19.21 2.97 11.36
N ARG A 241 19.21 4.19 11.94
CA ARG A 241 19.07 4.37 13.39
C ARG A 241 17.71 3.93 13.92
N VAL A 242 16.71 3.73 13.06
CA VAL A 242 15.41 3.20 13.45
C VAL A 242 15.41 1.67 13.58
N LEU A 243 16.37 0.97 12.96
CA LEU A 243 16.41 -0.49 12.90
C LEU A 243 16.42 -1.16 14.29
N PRO A 244 17.18 -0.69 15.30
CA PRO A 244 17.08 -1.23 16.66
C PRO A 244 15.68 -1.17 17.25
N ARG A 245 14.92 -0.09 17.00
CA ARG A 245 13.53 0.03 17.46
C ARG A 245 12.58 -0.90 16.68
N ILE A 246 12.77 -1.03 15.38
CA ILE A 246 12.02 -2.00 14.57
C ILE A 246 12.25 -3.41 15.11
N ALA A 247 13.51 -3.80 15.32
CA ALA A 247 13.86 -5.13 15.78
C ALA A 247 13.32 -5.43 17.18
N GLU A 248 13.42 -4.47 18.10
CA GLU A 248 12.89 -4.63 19.45
C GLU A 248 11.37 -4.81 19.45
N ALA A 249 10.65 -4.00 18.66
CA ALA A 249 9.21 -4.16 18.49
C ALA A 249 8.84 -5.50 17.84
N ALA A 250 9.58 -5.95 16.83
CA ALA A 250 9.35 -7.24 16.16
C ALA A 250 9.47 -8.43 17.12
N LYS A 251 10.45 -8.39 18.04
CA LYS A 251 10.73 -9.49 18.98
C LYS A 251 9.78 -9.51 20.18
N HIS A 252 9.49 -8.33 20.75
CA HIS A 252 9.02 -8.25 22.14
C HIS A 252 7.77 -7.39 22.34
N ASP A 253 7.22 -6.75 21.30
CA ASP A 253 6.01 -5.96 21.49
C ASP A 253 4.80 -6.83 21.86
N ARG A 254 3.99 -6.34 22.81
CA ARG A 254 2.78 -7.05 23.25
C ARG A 254 1.74 -7.15 22.13
N ASN A 255 1.73 -6.21 21.20
CA ASN A 255 0.80 -6.18 20.08
C ASN A 255 1.30 -7.06 18.93
N ALA A 256 0.56 -8.15 18.66
CA ALA A 256 0.85 -9.09 17.59
C ALA A 256 0.93 -8.45 16.18
N VAL A 257 0.10 -7.44 15.92
CA VAL A 257 0.10 -6.71 14.64
C VAL A 257 1.37 -5.89 14.50
N LEU A 258 1.82 -5.22 15.57
CA LEU A 258 3.07 -4.47 15.52
C LEU A 258 4.28 -5.40 15.32
N ARG A 259 4.29 -6.57 15.98
CA ARG A 259 5.35 -7.55 15.77
C ARG A 259 5.44 -8.00 14.31
N ALA A 260 4.29 -8.31 13.69
CA ALA A 260 4.23 -8.68 12.27
C ALA A 260 4.77 -7.57 11.37
N ARG A 261 4.29 -6.34 11.56
CA ARG A 261 4.68 -5.18 10.76
C ARG A 261 6.15 -4.81 10.93
N CYS A 262 6.67 -4.83 12.15
CA CYS A 262 8.09 -4.57 12.38
C CYS A 262 8.98 -5.68 11.83
N CYS A 263 8.55 -6.94 11.85
CA CYS A 263 9.25 -8.02 11.16
C CYS A 263 9.30 -7.76 9.64
N GLU A 264 8.20 -7.30 9.03
CA GLU A 264 8.16 -6.87 7.62
C GLU A 264 9.09 -5.68 7.35
N TYR A 265 9.15 -4.70 8.25
CA TYR A 265 10.05 -3.55 8.09
C TYR A 265 11.52 -3.96 8.19
N ALA A 266 11.87 -4.91 9.07
CA ALA A 266 13.21 -5.47 9.14
C ALA A 266 13.57 -6.23 7.85
N LEU A 267 12.61 -6.99 7.29
CA LEU A 267 12.78 -7.64 5.99
C LEU A 267 13.04 -6.61 4.88
N LEU A 268 12.20 -5.59 4.80
CA LEU A 268 12.24 -4.53 3.79
C LEU A 268 13.58 -3.79 3.81
N THR A 269 14.07 -3.45 5.00
CA THR A 269 15.36 -2.76 5.17
C THR A 269 16.54 -3.62 4.72
N LEU A 270 16.52 -4.93 5.01
CA LEU A 270 17.56 -5.85 4.54
C LEU A 270 17.50 -6.08 3.03
N GLU A 271 16.30 -6.08 2.45
CA GLU A 271 16.08 -6.21 1.01
C GLU A 271 16.60 -5.01 0.22
N HIS A 272 16.35 -3.79 0.70
CA HIS A 272 16.63 -2.58 -0.05
C HIS A 272 18.03 -2.02 0.22
N TRP A 273 18.62 -2.31 1.39
CA TRP A 273 19.90 -1.74 1.81
C TRP A 273 20.96 -2.78 2.19
N PRO A 274 21.08 -3.94 1.50
CA PRO A 274 21.98 -5.01 1.94
C PRO A 274 23.43 -4.54 2.04
N ASP A 275 23.86 -3.64 1.15
CA ASP A 275 25.25 -3.15 1.10
C ASP A 275 25.52 -1.93 1.98
N ALA A 276 24.50 -1.39 2.68
CA ALA A 276 24.69 -0.23 3.52
C ALA A 276 25.62 -0.56 4.72
N PRO A 277 26.65 0.26 5.03
CA PRO A 277 27.58 0.00 6.12
C PRO A 277 26.89 -0.20 7.49
N GLU A 278 25.78 0.50 7.72
CA GLU A 278 24.95 0.39 8.91
C GLU A 278 24.27 -0.97 9.00
N ILE A 279 23.78 -1.50 7.88
CA ILE A 279 23.17 -2.83 7.80
C ILE A 279 24.23 -3.90 7.98
N GLN A 280 25.38 -3.77 7.33
CA GLN A 280 26.53 -4.67 7.49
C GLN A 280 27.00 -4.80 8.95
N ARG A 281 26.90 -3.72 9.73
CA ARG A 281 27.18 -3.71 11.17
C ARG A 281 26.05 -4.27 12.05
N SER A 282 24.88 -4.52 11.48
CA SER A 282 23.67 -4.97 12.20
C SER A 282 23.46 -6.49 12.16
N VAL A 283 24.51 -7.26 11.85
CA VAL A 283 24.43 -8.72 11.72
C VAL A 283 23.93 -9.41 12.99
N ASP A 284 24.41 -9.02 14.17
CA ASP A 284 23.97 -9.61 15.44
C ASP A 284 22.51 -9.28 15.72
N LEU A 285 22.08 -8.05 15.39
CA LEU A 285 20.69 -7.61 15.54
C LEU A 285 19.75 -8.44 14.66
N TYR A 286 20.09 -8.69 13.40
CA TYR A 286 19.28 -9.54 12.53
C TYR A 286 19.29 -11.00 12.97
N GLU A 287 20.44 -11.52 13.41
CA GLU A 287 20.55 -12.88 13.91
C GLU A 287 19.62 -13.10 15.12
N ASP A 288 19.62 -12.16 16.07
CA ASP A 288 18.74 -12.19 17.25
C ASP A 288 17.27 -12.02 16.90
N LEU A 289 16.94 -11.09 15.97
CA LEU A 289 15.59 -10.89 15.48
C LEU A 289 15.04 -12.18 14.86
N ILE A 290 15.79 -12.79 13.93
CA ILE A 290 15.37 -14.01 13.25
C ILE A 290 15.17 -15.11 14.29
N ARG A 291 16.14 -15.30 15.21
CA ARG A 291 16.07 -16.34 16.25
C ARG A 291 14.80 -16.24 17.09
N CYS A 292 14.39 -15.04 17.43
CA CYS A 292 13.17 -14.81 18.20
C CYS A 292 11.90 -14.98 17.34
N CYS A 293 11.85 -14.33 16.18
CA CYS A 293 10.63 -14.23 15.38
C CYS A 293 10.25 -15.53 14.64
N VAL A 294 11.19 -16.44 14.36
CA VAL A 294 10.84 -17.76 13.76
C VAL A 294 10.00 -18.64 14.70
N ALA A 295 10.04 -18.36 16.00
CA ALA A 295 9.27 -19.03 17.03
C ALA A 295 8.08 -18.21 17.54
N ASP A 296 7.74 -17.08 16.89
CA ASP A 296 6.62 -16.23 17.32
C ASP A 296 5.28 -16.99 17.31
N ALA A 297 4.35 -16.63 18.19
CA ALA A 297 3.01 -17.20 18.23
C ALA A 297 2.22 -16.97 16.92
N MET A 298 2.44 -15.84 16.23
CA MET A 298 1.77 -15.48 14.99
C MET A 298 2.42 -16.12 13.76
N SER A 299 1.63 -16.79 12.93
CA SER A 299 2.13 -17.45 11.71
C SER A 299 2.76 -16.47 10.71
N GLU A 300 2.20 -15.26 10.58
CA GLU A 300 2.70 -14.21 9.70
C GLU A 300 4.09 -13.69 10.11
N VAL A 301 4.32 -13.52 11.42
CA VAL A 301 5.65 -13.17 11.95
C VAL A 301 6.64 -14.28 11.62
N ARG A 302 6.30 -15.54 11.86
CA ARG A 302 7.17 -16.69 11.54
C ARG A 302 7.49 -16.76 10.05
N ALA A 303 6.50 -16.54 9.19
CA ALA A 303 6.69 -16.54 7.74
C ALA A 303 7.65 -15.44 7.29
N THR A 304 7.45 -14.21 7.79
CA THR A 304 8.31 -13.07 7.50
C THR A 304 9.72 -13.28 8.05
N ALA A 305 9.87 -13.87 9.24
CA ALA A 305 11.17 -14.20 9.82
C ALA A 305 11.95 -15.23 9.00
N ARG A 306 11.27 -16.22 8.40
CA ARG A 306 11.90 -17.16 7.45
C ARG A 306 12.33 -16.46 6.17
N MET A 307 11.57 -15.48 5.67
CA MET A 307 12.01 -14.64 4.55
C MET A 307 13.22 -13.77 4.93
N CYS A 308 13.23 -13.19 6.13
CA CYS A 308 14.40 -12.47 6.67
C CYS A 308 15.62 -13.38 6.71
N TYR A 309 15.47 -14.62 7.18
CA TYR A 309 16.55 -15.61 7.19
C TYR A 309 17.14 -15.83 5.78
N ARG A 310 16.32 -15.89 4.72
CA ARG A 310 16.84 -16.05 3.35
C ARG A 310 17.73 -14.88 2.93
N LEU A 311 17.29 -13.65 3.18
CA LEU A 311 18.09 -12.46 2.86
C LEU A 311 19.32 -12.38 3.76
N PHE A 312 19.20 -12.74 5.03
CA PHE A 312 20.32 -12.86 5.96
C PHE A 312 21.35 -13.88 5.49
N ALA A 313 20.91 -15.01 4.93
CA ALA A 313 21.79 -16.03 4.39
C ALA A 313 22.54 -15.59 3.13
N LYS A 314 21.93 -14.72 2.31
CA LYS A 314 22.61 -14.09 1.17
C LYS A 314 23.61 -13.02 1.63
N THR A 315 23.27 -12.26 2.66
CA THR A 315 24.06 -11.11 3.13
C THR A 315 25.23 -11.54 4.03
N TRP A 316 25.02 -12.51 4.92
CA TRP A 316 26.03 -13.05 5.83
C TRP A 316 26.05 -14.59 5.86
N PRO A 317 26.57 -15.25 4.80
CA PRO A 317 26.50 -16.71 4.65
C PRO A 317 27.12 -17.51 5.80
N ASP A 318 28.22 -17.03 6.38
CA ASP A 318 28.91 -17.75 7.45
C ASP A 318 28.13 -17.69 8.77
N ARG A 319 27.46 -16.56 9.02
CA ARG A 319 26.60 -16.36 10.19
C ARG A 319 25.31 -17.15 10.06
N SER A 320 24.71 -17.15 8.87
CA SER A 320 23.46 -17.89 8.63
C SER A 320 23.61 -19.39 8.82
N ARG A 321 24.73 -20.00 8.39
CA ARG A 321 24.99 -21.43 8.62
C ARG A 321 25.02 -21.77 10.11
N ARG A 322 25.67 -20.93 10.93
CA ARG A 322 25.70 -21.12 12.39
C ARG A 322 24.33 -20.95 13.02
N LEU A 323 23.59 -19.91 12.60
CA LEU A 323 22.23 -19.67 13.07
C LEU A 323 21.31 -20.85 12.71
N PHE A 324 21.38 -21.36 11.48
CA PHE A 324 20.57 -22.49 11.02
C PHE A 324 20.78 -23.74 11.87
N SER A 325 22.04 -24.08 12.17
CA SER A 325 22.37 -25.23 13.01
C SER A 325 21.89 -25.09 14.45
N SER A 326 21.59 -23.88 14.92
CA SER A 326 21.04 -23.64 16.27
C SER A 326 19.53 -23.90 16.37
N PHE A 327 18.81 -23.94 15.24
CA PHE A 327 17.38 -24.21 15.23
C PHE A 327 17.07 -25.70 15.43
N ASP A 328 15.90 -25.99 15.98
CA ASP A 328 15.40 -27.37 16.05
C ASP A 328 15.09 -27.92 14.64
N PRO A 329 15.02 -29.26 14.47
CA PRO A 329 14.78 -29.87 13.16
C PRO A 329 13.48 -29.45 12.46
N VAL A 330 12.46 -29.01 13.18
CA VAL A 330 11.18 -28.56 12.59
C VAL A 330 11.38 -27.20 11.93
N ILE A 331 12.00 -26.24 12.62
CA ILE A 331 12.29 -24.92 12.05
C ILE A 331 13.26 -25.04 10.86
N GLN A 332 14.30 -25.87 10.98
CA GLN A 332 15.23 -26.15 9.87
C GLN A 332 14.49 -26.66 8.62
N ARG A 333 13.54 -27.58 8.80
CA ARG A 333 12.73 -28.11 7.70
C ARG A 333 11.87 -27.02 7.07
N LEU A 334 11.16 -26.22 7.86
CA LEU A 334 10.29 -25.15 7.37
C LEU A 334 11.06 -24.10 6.56
N ILE A 335 12.27 -23.74 6.99
CA ILE A 335 13.16 -22.83 6.26
C ILE A 335 13.52 -23.41 4.88
N ASN A 336 13.88 -24.69 4.83
CA ASN A 336 14.30 -25.38 3.59
C ASN A 336 13.15 -25.70 2.62
N GLU A 337 11.97 -26.08 3.12
CA GLU A 337 10.78 -26.35 2.29
C GLU A 337 10.39 -25.10 1.49
N GLU A 338 10.51 -23.97 2.14
CA GLU A 338 10.03 -22.69 1.64
C GLU A 338 11.10 -22.03 0.72
N GLU A 339 12.38 -22.44 0.84
CA GLU A 339 13.43 -22.25 -0.20
C GLU A 339 13.11 -23.06 -1.48
N GLY A 340 12.72 -24.33 -1.34
CA GLY A 340 12.41 -25.22 -2.46
C GLY A 340 11.11 -24.87 -3.22
N GLY A 341 10.22 -24.10 -2.59
CA GLY A 341 8.94 -23.67 -3.17
C GLY A 341 9.04 -22.58 -4.25
N SER A 342 10.13 -21.78 -4.24
CA SER A 342 10.34 -20.73 -5.24
C SER A 342 10.81 -21.27 -6.60
N HIS A 343 11.36 -22.49 -6.65
CA HIS A 343 11.74 -23.15 -7.91
C HIS A 343 10.66 -24.10 -8.47
N ARG A 344 9.62 -24.44 -7.69
CA ARG A 344 8.60 -25.41 -8.14
C ARG A 344 7.40 -24.81 -8.85
N ARG A 345 7.27 -23.47 -8.94
CA ARG A 345 6.13 -22.84 -9.67
C ARG A 345 6.29 -22.83 -11.19
N HIS A 346 7.41 -23.32 -11.73
CA HIS A 346 7.63 -23.51 -13.17
C HIS A 346 8.17 -24.89 -13.54
N ALA A 347 7.82 -25.94 -12.77
CA ALA A 347 7.94 -27.29 -13.30
C ALA A 347 6.71 -27.57 -14.19
N SER A 348 6.78 -27.21 -15.47
CA SER A 348 5.87 -27.75 -16.48
C SER A 348 6.05 -29.28 -16.55
N PRO A 349 4.97 -30.06 -16.70
CA PRO A 349 5.05 -31.51 -16.73
C PRO A 349 5.66 -31.96 -18.06
N SER A 350 6.96 -32.24 -18.09
CA SER A 350 7.57 -32.90 -19.24
C SER A 350 7.50 -34.42 -19.07
N VAL A 351 6.51 -34.96 -19.78
CA VAL A 351 6.60 -36.16 -20.64
C VAL A 351 7.45 -37.31 -20.10
N ARG A 352 6.74 -38.35 -19.65
CA ARG A 352 7.22 -39.72 -19.50
C ARG A 352 7.87 -40.19 -20.81
N GLU A 353 9.19 -40.14 -20.88
CA GLU A 353 9.96 -40.73 -21.97
C GLU A 353 9.84 -42.26 -21.91
N ARG A 354 9.12 -42.81 -22.88
CA ARG A 354 8.95 -44.25 -23.06
C ARG A 354 10.20 -44.75 -23.78
N HIS A 355 11.23 -45.15 -23.02
CA HIS A 355 12.36 -45.86 -23.60
C HIS A 355 11.94 -47.28 -24.00
N SER A 356 11.81 -47.45 -25.31
CA SER A 356 11.83 -48.71 -26.05
C SER A 356 13.17 -49.43 -25.83
N GLN A 357 13.12 -50.66 -25.33
CA GLN A 357 14.26 -51.59 -25.34
C GLN A 357 14.59 -52.01 -26.78
N PRO A 358 15.87 -52.09 -27.17
CA PRO A 358 16.30 -52.97 -28.25
C PRO A 358 16.77 -54.31 -27.68
N SER A 359 16.12 -55.37 -28.13
CA SER A 359 16.56 -56.75 -28.01
C SER A 359 17.85 -56.97 -28.79
N PHE A 360 18.90 -57.44 -28.13
CA PHE A 360 20.04 -58.08 -28.78
C PHE A 360 20.11 -59.55 -28.38
N SER A 361 19.96 -60.38 -29.41
CA SER A 361 20.22 -61.81 -29.46
C SER A 361 21.71 -62.09 -29.24
N GLN A 362 22.01 -63.08 -28.39
CA GLN A 362 23.30 -63.78 -28.40
C GLN A 362 23.04 -65.27 -28.63
N THR A 363 23.36 -65.72 -29.84
CA THR A 363 23.73 -67.10 -30.14
C THR A 363 25.19 -67.29 -29.74
N PHE A 364 25.47 -68.24 -28.85
CA PHE A 364 26.26 -69.44 -29.13
C PHE A 364 25.95 -70.53 -28.12
#